data_AF-A0A532TDC4-F1
#
_entry.id   AF-A0A532TDC4-F1
#
_cell.length_a   1.000
_cell.length_b   1.000
_cell.length_c   1.000
_cell.angle_alpha   90.00
_cell.angle_beta   90.00
_cell.angle_gamma   90.00
#
_symmetry.space_group_name_H-M   'P 1'
#
loop_
_entity.id
_entity.type
_entity.pdbx_description
1 polymer ?
#
loop_
_entity_poly.entity_id
_entity_poly.type
_entity_poly.pdbx_seq_one_letter_code
_entity_poly.pdbx_strand_id
1 'polypeptide(L)'
;MSDKLNSKLKELEIKKKELQPKIDEINLKREEEIQDVNKKYDHMMYDVNYTAQQLEDEFYNDLIKSFVEIVTREFDIKRSTDIYEVSKEFKDYRETISQFNMFPEELINMMHKVIKGDPIENIMYELDDIQKKYRKS
;
A
#
# COMPACT_ATOMS: atom_id res chain seq x y z
N MET A 1 -43.71 -56.77 -25.37
CA MET A 1 -43.41 -55.74 -24.35
C MET A 1 -41.91 -55.58 -24.12
N SER A 2 -41.16 -56.69 -24.01
CA SER A 2 -39.70 -56.71 -23.83
C SER A 2 -38.90 -56.01 -24.95
N ASP A 3 -39.23 -56.26 -26.23
CA ASP A 3 -38.47 -55.69 -27.36
C ASP A 3 -38.58 -54.16 -27.49
N LYS A 4 -39.74 -53.61 -27.14
CA LYS A 4 -39.98 -52.16 -27.14
C LYS A 4 -39.23 -51.44 -26.02
N LEU A 5 -39.01 -52.13 -24.89
CA LEU A 5 -38.18 -51.66 -23.80
C LEU A 5 -36.70 -51.72 -24.18
N ASN A 6 -36.26 -52.81 -24.80
CA ASN A 6 -34.89 -52.95 -25.29
C ASN A 6 -34.53 -51.93 -26.38
N SER A 7 -35.46 -51.60 -27.29
CA SER A 7 -35.20 -50.58 -28.32
C SER A 7 -35.02 -49.19 -27.70
N LYS A 8 -35.85 -48.81 -26.72
CA LYS A 8 -35.73 -47.54 -25.99
C LYS A 8 -34.43 -47.45 -25.20
N LEU A 9 -33.96 -48.57 -24.64
CA LEU A 9 -32.69 -48.64 -23.91
C LEU A 9 -31.49 -48.36 -24.83
N LYS A 10 -31.46 -48.96 -26.02
CA LYS A 10 -30.44 -48.67 -27.04
C LYS A 10 -30.49 -47.22 -27.52
N GLU A 11 -31.68 -46.67 -27.71
CA GLU A 11 -31.86 -45.28 -28.11
C GLU A 11 -31.32 -44.30 -27.06
N LEU A 12 -31.53 -44.62 -25.77
CA LEU A 12 -30.97 -43.89 -24.63
C LEU A 12 -29.44 -43.95 -24.59
N GLU A 13 -28.85 -45.12 -24.82
CA GLU A 13 -27.38 -45.27 -24.86
C GLU A 13 -26.75 -44.49 -26.02
N ILE A 14 -27.38 -44.50 -27.20
CA ILE A 14 -26.92 -43.73 -28.36
C ILE A 14 -26.97 -42.24 -28.05
N LYS A 15 -28.11 -41.74 -27.55
CA LYS A 15 -28.24 -40.32 -27.16
C LYS A 15 -27.25 -39.93 -26.07
N LYS A 16 -26.97 -40.81 -25.11
CA LYS A 16 -25.97 -40.56 -24.06
C LYS A 16 -24.56 -40.42 -24.67
N LYS A 17 -24.20 -41.31 -25.60
CA LYS A 17 -22.91 -41.25 -26.31
C LYS A 17 -22.78 -40.01 -27.19
N GLU A 18 -23.88 -39.54 -27.81
CA GLU A 18 -23.89 -38.33 -28.63
C GLU A 18 -23.84 -37.04 -27.80
N LEU A 19 -24.43 -37.04 -26.60
CA LEU A 19 -24.47 -35.87 -25.72
C LEU A 19 -23.17 -35.70 -24.93
N GLN A 20 -22.51 -36.79 -24.55
CA GLN A 20 -21.27 -36.74 -23.76
C GLN A 20 -20.19 -35.81 -24.36
N PRO A 21 -19.80 -35.90 -25.65
CA PRO A 21 -18.79 -35.01 -26.20
C PRO A 21 -19.20 -33.54 -26.20
N LYS A 22 -20.52 -33.24 -26.33
CA LYS A 22 -21.03 -31.87 -26.23
C LYS A 22 -20.93 -31.34 -24.79
N ILE A 23 -21.17 -32.20 -23.80
CA ILE A 23 -20.99 -31.87 -22.39
C ILE A 23 -19.51 -31.61 -22.10
N ASP A 24 -18.62 -32.45 -22.63
CA ASP A 24 -17.18 -32.30 -22.44
C ASP A 24 -16.66 -31.00 -23.08
N GLU A 25 -17.13 -30.66 -24.29
CA GLU A 25 -16.81 -29.38 -24.95
C GLU A 25 -17.30 -28.15 -24.15
N ILE A 26 -18.53 -28.21 -23.61
CA ILE A 26 -19.08 -27.13 -22.77
C ILE A 26 -18.25 -26.97 -21.49
N ASN A 27 -17.85 -28.07 -20.85
CA ASN A 27 -17.03 -28.03 -19.64
C ASN A 27 -15.65 -27.44 -19.93
N LEU A 28 -15.04 -27.82 -21.05
CA LEU A 28 -13.71 -27.32 -21.44
C LEU A 28 -13.75 -25.81 -21.73
N LYS A 29 -14.75 -25.32 -22.47
CA LYS A 29 -14.95 -23.87 -22.67
C LYS A 29 -15.18 -23.13 -21.36
N ARG A 30 -15.97 -23.70 -20.46
CA ARG A 30 -16.19 -23.11 -19.13
C ARG A 30 -14.89 -23.02 -18.33
N GLU A 31 -14.05 -24.04 -18.37
CA GLU A 31 -12.75 -24.03 -17.69
C GLU A 31 -11.80 -22.97 -18.26
N GLU A 32 -11.75 -22.84 -19.59
CA GLU A 32 -10.98 -21.79 -20.28
C GLU A 32 -11.46 -20.38 -19.88
N GLU A 33 -12.77 -20.12 -19.92
CA GLU A 33 -13.35 -18.85 -19.50
C GLU A 33 -13.02 -18.52 -18.03
N ILE A 34 -13.11 -19.50 -17.13
CA ILE A 34 -12.76 -19.31 -15.71
C ILE A 34 -11.27 -18.96 -15.58
N GLN A 35 -10.39 -19.64 -16.29
CA GLN A 35 -8.95 -19.36 -16.24
C GLN A 35 -8.63 -17.95 -16.74
N ASP A 36 -9.24 -17.52 -17.84
CA ASP A 36 -9.00 -16.18 -18.40
C ASP A 36 -9.55 -15.09 -17.48
N VAL A 37 -10.73 -15.30 -16.89
CA VAL A 37 -11.29 -14.39 -15.90
C VAL A 37 -10.38 -14.30 -14.67
N ASN A 38 -9.90 -15.42 -14.15
CA ASN A 38 -8.99 -15.42 -12.99
C ASN A 38 -7.69 -14.67 -13.28
N LYS A 39 -7.04 -14.94 -14.42
CA LYS A 39 -5.82 -14.21 -14.83
C LYS A 39 -6.05 -12.71 -14.89
N LYS A 40 -7.19 -12.26 -15.44
CA LYS A 40 -7.53 -10.84 -15.51
C LYS A 40 -7.68 -10.24 -14.11
N TYR A 41 -8.38 -10.92 -13.20
CA TYR A 41 -8.54 -10.43 -11.83
C TYR A 41 -7.22 -10.43 -11.05
N ASP A 42 -6.36 -11.43 -11.25
CA ASP A 42 -5.04 -11.47 -10.63
C ASP A 42 -4.18 -10.28 -11.09
N HIS A 43 -4.19 -9.96 -12.38
CA HIS A 43 -3.51 -8.77 -12.91
C HIS A 43 -4.10 -7.47 -12.33
N MET A 44 -5.42 -7.32 -12.30
CA MET A 44 -6.05 -6.14 -11.72
C MET A 44 -5.72 -5.99 -10.23
N MET A 45 -5.70 -7.09 -9.48
CA MET A 45 -5.36 -7.08 -8.06
C MET A 45 -3.90 -6.68 -7.85
N TYR A 46 -2.99 -7.20 -8.68
CA TYR A 46 -1.58 -6.80 -8.67
C TYR A 46 -1.42 -5.30 -8.94
N ASP A 47 -2.06 -4.78 -9.99
CA ASP A 47 -1.95 -3.37 -10.39
C ASP A 47 -2.50 -2.44 -9.31
N VAL A 48 -3.63 -2.80 -8.69
CA VAL A 48 -4.24 -2.02 -7.59
C VAL A 48 -3.34 -2.04 -6.36
N ASN A 49 -2.82 -3.20 -5.96
CA ASN A 49 -1.91 -3.30 -4.82
C ASN A 49 -0.61 -2.52 -5.06
N TYR A 50 -0.05 -2.62 -6.27
CA TYR A 50 1.15 -1.88 -6.65
C TYR A 50 0.92 -0.37 -6.58
N THR A 51 -0.17 0.12 -7.17
CA THR A 51 -0.53 1.55 -7.11
C THR A 51 -0.77 2.02 -5.68
N ALA A 52 -1.46 1.22 -4.86
CA ALA A 52 -1.71 1.55 -3.46
C ALA A 52 -0.40 1.66 -2.66
N GLN A 53 0.52 0.71 -2.87
CA GLN A 53 1.85 0.74 -2.25
C GLN A 53 2.65 1.97 -2.67
N GLN A 54 2.65 2.30 -3.96
CA GLN A 54 3.34 3.50 -4.46
C GLN A 54 2.79 4.78 -3.81
N LEU A 55 1.47 4.91 -3.70
CA LEU A 55 0.84 6.06 -3.03
C LEU A 55 1.22 6.14 -1.54
N GLU A 56 1.27 5.00 -0.86
CA GLU A 56 1.69 4.94 0.55
C GLU A 56 3.15 5.37 0.72
N ASP A 57 4.05 4.89 -0.16
CA ASP A 57 5.47 5.24 -0.14
C ASP A 57 5.70 6.71 -0.52
N GLU A 58 4.97 7.25 -1.49
CA GLU A 58 4.97 8.68 -1.84
C GLU A 58 4.53 9.55 -0.66
N PHE A 59 3.39 9.20 -0.05
CA PHE A 59 2.88 9.94 1.11
C PHE A 59 3.86 9.88 2.29
N TYR A 60 4.45 8.71 2.56
CA TYR A 60 5.48 8.56 3.58
C TYR A 60 6.69 9.47 3.32
N ASN A 61 7.17 9.50 2.08
CA ASN A 61 8.29 10.34 1.67
C ASN A 61 7.99 11.83 1.83
N ASP A 62 6.75 12.25 1.55
CA ASP A 62 6.29 13.61 1.78
C ASP A 62 6.28 13.97 3.27
N LEU A 63 5.88 13.05 4.15
CA LEU A 63 5.99 13.26 5.60
C LEU A 63 7.45 13.47 6.03
N ILE A 64 8.38 12.62 5.57
CA ILE A 64 9.82 12.78 5.88
C ILE A 64 10.37 14.09 5.34
N LYS A 65 9.97 14.49 4.12
CA LYS A 65 10.38 15.77 3.54
C LYS A 65 9.86 16.95 4.38
N SER A 66 8.60 16.92 4.79
CA SER A 66 8.02 17.97 5.63
C SER A 66 8.73 18.09 6.98
N PHE A 67 9.21 16.98 7.55
CA PHE A 67 10.00 16.97 8.78
C PHE A 67 11.35 17.69 8.59
N VAL A 68 12.04 17.39 7.49
CA VAL A 68 13.31 18.06 7.15
C VAL A 68 13.08 19.56 7.00
N GLU A 69 12.02 19.96 6.30
CA GLU A 69 11.70 21.36 6.06
C GLU A 69 11.42 22.11 7.36
N ILE A 70 10.63 21.55 8.28
CA ILE A 70 10.30 22.23 9.54
C ILE A 70 11.53 22.34 10.47
N VAL A 71 12.39 21.31 10.52
CA VAL A 71 13.64 21.34 11.29
C VAL A 71 14.59 22.40 10.74
N THR A 72 14.76 22.44 9.42
CA THR A 72 15.65 23.41 8.75
C THR A 72 15.17 24.83 9.00
N ARG A 73 13.86 25.07 8.85
CA ARG A 73 13.26 26.39 9.12
C ARG A 73 13.43 26.82 10.56
N GLU A 74 13.17 25.92 11.52
CA GLU A 74 13.35 26.22 12.93
C GLU A 74 14.81 26.57 13.24
N PHE A 75 15.76 25.82 12.68
CA PHE A 75 17.18 26.14 12.81
C PHE A 75 17.53 27.53 12.25
N ASP A 76 17.01 27.90 11.07
CA ASP A 76 17.25 29.22 10.48
C ASP A 76 16.65 30.37 11.31
N ILE A 77 15.46 30.16 11.88
CA ILE A 77 14.83 31.12 12.81
C ILE A 77 15.71 31.30 14.05
N LYS A 78 16.23 30.20 14.61
CA LYS A 78 17.11 30.21 15.79
C LYS A 78 18.42 30.94 15.55
N ARG A 79 19.02 30.79 14.36
CA ARG A 79 20.22 31.57 14.00
C ARG A 79 19.95 33.05 13.83
N SER A 80 18.71 33.42 13.58
CA SER A 80 18.28 34.79 13.31
C SER A 80 17.70 35.50 14.53
N THR A 81 17.47 34.80 15.64
CA THR A 81 16.82 35.34 16.84
C THR A 81 17.54 34.86 18.10
N ASP A 82 17.85 35.77 19.03
CA ASP A 82 18.47 35.42 20.34
C ASP A 82 17.48 34.72 21.31
N ILE A 83 16.34 34.22 20.80
CA ILE A 83 15.27 33.62 21.59
C ILE A 83 15.46 32.10 21.63
N TYR A 84 15.70 31.56 22.83
CA TYR A 84 15.93 30.14 23.03
C TYR A 84 14.67 29.26 22.95
N GLU A 85 13.45 29.82 22.84
CA GLU A 85 12.19 29.07 22.73
C GLU A 85 11.79 28.73 21.29
N VAL A 86 11.45 27.47 21.00
CA VAL A 86 11.05 27.05 19.63
C VAL A 86 9.78 27.73 19.14
N SER A 87 9.67 27.89 17.81
CA SER A 87 8.48 28.51 17.21
C SER A 87 7.19 27.75 17.52
N LYS A 88 6.07 28.49 17.48
CA LYS A 88 4.74 27.87 17.57
C LYS A 88 4.51 26.87 16.42
N GLU A 89 4.99 27.20 15.22
CA GLU A 89 4.86 26.32 14.05
C GLU A 89 5.52 24.95 14.28
N PHE A 90 6.70 24.92 14.89
CA PHE A 90 7.39 23.68 15.22
C PHE A 90 6.62 22.84 16.26
N LYS A 91 6.01 23.48 17.27
CA LYS A 91 5.17 22.81 18.27
C LYS A 91 3.89 22.24 17.64
N ASP A 92 3.19 23.05 16.84
CA ASP A 92 1.96 22.66 16.14
C ASP A 92 2.23 21.51 15.14
N TYR A 93 3.38 21.56 14.45
CA TYR A 93 3.82 20.46 13.57
C TYR A 93 4.06 19.18 14.36
N ARG A 94 4.76 19.24 15.50
CA ARG A 94 5.01 18.04 16.35
C ARG A 94 3.70 17.39 16.79
N GLU A 95 2.68 18.17 17.11
CA GLU A 95 1.35 17.63 17.46
C GLU A 95 0.66 17.00 16.25
N THR A 96 0.67 17.68 15.12
CA THR A 96 0.03 17.21 13.88
C THR A 96 0.68 15.92 13.38
N ILE A 97 2.01 15.88 13.30
CA ILE A 97 2.75 14.73 12.76
C ILE A 97 2.58 13.48 13.65
N SER A 98 2.33 13.67 14.94
CA SER A 98 2.09 12.56 15.89
C SER A 98 0.76 11.82 15.68
N GLN A 99 -0.15 12.37 14.89
CA GLN A 99 -1.40 11.72 14.53
C GLN A 99 -1.23 10.67 13.41
N PHE A 100 -0.10 10.71 12.70
CA PHE A 100 0.21 9.76 11.63
C PHE A 100 0.96 8.56 12.19
N ASN A 101 0.26 7.44 12.41
CA ASN A 101 0.86 6.21 12.96
C ASN A 101 2.05 5.67 12.15
N MET A 102 2.11 5.96 10.86
CA MET A 102 3.22 5.56 9.99
C MET A 102 4.49 6.38 10.25
N PHE A 103 4.37 7.58 10.82
CA PHE A 103 5.52 8.45 11.02
C PHE A 103 6.41 7.95 12.16
N PRO A 104 7.75 7.96 12.02
CA PRO A 104 8.63 7.38 13.03
C PRO A 104 8.54 8.08 14.40
N GLU A 105 8.21 7.32 15.44
CA GLU A 105 8.18 7.82 16.82
C GLU A 105 9.53 8.39 17.28
N GLU A 106 10.63 7.86 16.76
CA GLU A 106 11.99 8.36 17.03
C GLU A 106 12.12 9.84 16.63
N LEU A 107 11.60 10.22 15.47
CA LEU A 107 11.64 11.61 14.98
C LEU A 107 10.72 12.51 15.80
N ILE A 108 9.54 12.02 16.19
CA ILE A 108 8.63 12.74 17.10
C ILE A 108 9.33 13.00 18.45
N ASN A 109 10.04 12.02 18.97
CA ASN A 109 10.77 12.12 20.23
C ASN A 109 11.93 13.11 20.14
N MET A 110 12.64 13.16 18.99
CA MET A 110 13.65 14.18 18.72
C MET A 110 13.03 15.59 18.79
N MET A 111 11.91 15.83 18.10
CA MET A 111 11.21 17.12 18.19
C MET A 111 10.79 17.46 19.61
N HIS A 112 10.27 16.48 20.35
CA HIS A 112 9.83 16.66 21.74
C HIS A 112 10.98 17.08 22.67
N LYS A 113 12.17 16.53 22.45
CA LYS A 113 13.37 16.93 23.19
C LYS A 113 13.75 18.38 22.89
N VAL A 114 13.72 18.78 21.62
CA VAL A 114 14.00 20.16 21.23
C VAL A 114 12.98 21.14 21.82
N ILE A 115 11.68 20.79 21.82
CA ILE A 115 10.63 21.57 22.49
C ILE A 115 10.92 21.74 24.00
N LYS A 116 11.53 20.73 24.64
CA LYS A 116 11.92 20.77 26.05
C LYS A 116 13.23 21.51 26.34
N GLY A 117 13.93 21.99 25.31
CA GLY A 117 15.14 22.80 25.44
C GLY A 117 16.41 22.18 24.89
N ASP A 118 16.36 20.98 24.29
CA ASP A 118 17.53 20.45 23.58
C ASP A 118 17.84 21.30 22.32
N PRO A 119 19.12 21.44 21.94
CA PRO A 119 19.49 22.15 20.71
C PRO A 119 18.88 21.52 19.46
N ILE A 120 18.33 22.35 18.56
CA ILE A 120 17.80 21.91 17.26
C ILE A 120 18.92 21.36 16.36
N GLU A 121 20.16 21.80 16.58
CA GLU A 121 21.39 21.33 15.95
C GLU A 121 21.55 19.82 16.03
N ASN A 122 21.10 19.21 17.14
CA ASN A 122 21.16 17.77 17.33
C ASN A 122 20.35 17.03 16.26
N ILE A 123 19.24 17.62 15.80
CA ILE A 123 18.45 17.06 14.69
C ILE A 123 19.06 17.49 13.35
N MET A 124 19.43 18.77 13.23
CA MET A 124 19.94 19.35 11.99
C MET A 124 21.14 18.59 11.43
N TYR A 125 22.08 18.19 12.29
CA TYR A 125 23.29 17.46 11.88
C TYR A 125 23.04 16.02 11.46
N GLU A 126 21.88 15.46 11.81
CA GLU A 126 21.50 14.08 11.46
C GLU A 126 20.53 14.02 10.26
N LEU A 127 20.13 15.16 9.68
CA LEU A 127 19.08 15.19 8.63
C LEU A 127 19.41 14.34 7.41
N ASP A 128 20.65 14.33 6.95
CA ASP A 128 21.08 13.53 5.80
C ASP A 128 20.93 12.02 6.09
N ASP A 129 21.26 11.60 7.31
CA ASP A 129 21.16 10.20 7.73
C ASP A 129 19.71 9.79 7.99
N ILE A 130 18.90 10.69 8.56
CA ILE A 130 17.45 10.53 8.70
C ILE A 130 16.81 10.33 7.32
N GLN A 131 17.14 11.18 6.33
CA GLN A 131 16.61 11.05 4.98
C GLN A 131 16.98 9.70 4.36
N LYS A 132 18.24 9.28 4.47
CA LYS A 132 18.70 7.98 3.95
C LYS A 132 18.03 6.80 4.65
N LYS A 133 17.80 6.90 5.96
CA LYS A 133 17.22 5.83 6.77
C LYS A 133 15.74 5.62 6.48
N TYR A 134 14.99 6.70 6.30
CA TYR A 134 13.53 6.62 6.26
C TYR A 134 12.95 6.72 4.85
N ARG A 135 13.59 7.40 3.89
CA ARG A 135 13.02 7.50 2.54
C ARG A 135 12.81 6.13 1.92
N LYS A 136 11.59 5.93 1.42
CA LYS A 136 11.18 4.77 0.63
C LYS A 136 11.63 4.97 -0.81
N SER A 137 12.10 3.88 -1.41
CA SER A 137 12.63 3.86 -2.78
C SER A 137 11.55 3.56 -3.80
#